data_AF-A0A519GUD0-F1
#
_entry.id   AF-A0A519GUD0-F1
#
_cell.length_a   1.000
_cell.length_b   1.000
_cell.length_c   1.000
_cell.angle_alpha   90.00
_cell.angle_beta   90.00
_cell.angle_gamma   90.00
#
_symmetry.space_group_name_H-M   'P 1'
#
loop_
_entity.id
_entity.type
_entity.pdbx_description
1 polymer ?
#
loop_
_entity_poly.entity_id
_entity_poly.type
_entity_poly.pdbx_seq_one_letter_code
_entity_poly.pdbx_strand_id
1 'polypeptide(L)'
;GRPKLGVVAREVTLLPRHWDWLNRQPGGASVALRKLVEDARRVNTDRDTVRAAREATYRFMSAIAGHLPGFEEAARALFANEKERFDALVAPWPDDVPDHLRKLSASAWSAA
;
A
#
# COMPACT_ATOMS: atom_id res chain seq x y z
N GLY A 1 -24.43 -24.60 -20.91
CA GLY A 1 -25.03 -24.02 -19.68
C GLY A 1 -24.55 -22.59 -19.54
N ARG A 2 -25.46 -21.63 -19.34
CA ARG A 2 -25.22 -20.19 -19.50
C ARG A 2 -24.21 -19.62 -18.48
N PRO A 3 -23.18 -18.88 -18.89
CA PRO A 3 -22.51 -17.95 -17.98
C PRO A 3 -23.37 -16.69 -17.86
N LYS A 4 -24.04 -16.53 -16.71
CA LYS A 4 -24.53 -15.22 -16.25
C LYS A 4 -23.49 -14.70 -15.26
N LEU A 5 -22.63 -13.82 -15.73
CA LEU A 5 -21.66 -12.93 -15.04
C LEU A 5 -20.71 -12.51 -16.17
N GLY A 6 -20.45 -11.22 -16.38
CA GLY A 6 -19.69 -10.68 -17.54
C GLY A 6 -18.21 -11.09 -17.59
N VAL A 7 -17.94 -12.39 -17.61
CA VAL A 7 -16.61 -13.00 -17.64
C VAL A 7 -16.24 -13.25 -19.10
N VAL A 8 -15.14 -12.65 -19.54
CA VAL A 8 -14.58 -12.86 -20.87
C VAL A 8 -13.46 -13.88 -20.75
N ALA A 9 -13.55 -14.98 -21.51
CA ALA A 9 -12.47 -15.95 -21.60
C ALA A 9 -11.31 -15.36 -22.42
N ARG A 10 -10.08 -15.56 -21.94
CA ARG A 10 -8.83 -15.23 -22.64
C ARG A 10 -7.82 -16.35 -22.45
N GLU A 11 -6.91 -16.50 -23.40
CA GLU A 11 -5.86 -17.50 -23.36
C GLU A 11 -4.75 -17.09 -22.37
N VAL A 12 -4.30 -18.04 -21.56
CA VAL A 12 -3.22 -17.84 -20.58
C VAL A 12 -2.29 -19.05 -20.66
N THR A 13 -0.99 -18.79 -20.80
CA THR A 13 0.04 -19.83 -20.82
C THR A 13 0.72 -19.90 -19.46
N LEU A 14 0.72 -21.08 -18.85
CA LEU A 14 1.36 -21.36 -17.57
C LEU A 14 2.21 -22.62 -17.64
N LEU A 15 3.16 -22.75 -16.71
CA LEU A 15 3.96 -23.98 -16.57
C LEU A 15 3.06 -25.16 -16.17
N PRO A 16 3.36 -26.40 -16.60
CA PRO A 16 2.57 -27.59 -16.26
C PRO A 16 2.28 -27.73 -14.76
N ARG A 17 3.30 -27.51 -13.91
CA ARG A 17 3.16 -27.54 -12.45
C ARG A 17 2.12 -26.56 -11.89
N HIS A 18 1.91 -25.42 -12.54
CA HIS A 18 0.92 -24.44 -12.12
C HIS A 18 -0.49 -24.90 -12.53
N TRP A 19 -0.63 -25.52 -13.70
CA TRP A 19 -1.88 -26.15 -14.10
C TRP A 19 -2.26 -27.30 -13.18
N ASP A 20 -1.30 -28.16 -12.82
CA ASP A 20 -1.52 -29.25 -11.87
C ASP A 20 -2.04 -28.72 -10.53
N TRP A 21 -1.47 -27.62 -10.04
CA TRP A 21 -1.92 -26.99 -8.81
C TRP A 21 -3.31 -26.35 -8.96
N LEU A 22 -3.58 -25.63 -10.07
CA LEU A 22 -4.86 -24.98 -10.35
C LEU A 22 -6.01 -25.98 -10.48
N ASN A 23 -5.76 -27.13 -11.10
CA ASN A 23 -6.75 -28.19 -11.30
C ASN A 23 -7.12 -28.91 -10.00
N ARG A 24 -6.27 -28.84 -8.96
CA ARG A 24 -6.55 -29.38 -7.62
C ARG A 24 -7.38 -28.45 -6.75
N GLN A 25 -7.65 -27.21 -7.19
CA GLN A 25 -8.36 -26.22 -6.38
C GLN A 25 -9.88 -26.47 -6.36
N PRO A 26 -10.53 -26.34 -5.20
CA PRO A 26 -11.99 -26.42 -5.10
C PRO A 26 -12.64 -25.28 -5.90
N GLY A 27 -13.51 -25.63 -6.85
CA GLY A 27 -14.13 -24.65 -7.78
C GLY A 27 -13.38 -24.43 -9.09
N GLY A 28 -12.28 -25.13 -9.32
CA GLY A 28 -11.54 -25.17 -10.59
C GLY A 28 -10.61 -23.98 -10.84
N ALA A 29 -9.83 -24.09 -11.92
CA ALA A 29 -8.75 -23.16 -12.24
C ALA A 29 -9.18 -21.69 -12.34
N SER A 30 -10.34 -21.39 -12.93
CA SER A 30 -10.82 -20.02 -13.10
C SER A 30 -11.17 -19.33 -11.78
N VAL A 31 -11.71 -20.07 -10.80
CA VAL A 31 -12.01 -19.51 -9.46
C VAL A 31 -10.71 -19.26 -8.70
N ALA A 32 -9.76 -20.18 -8.77
CA ALA A 32 -8.45 -20.02 -8.15
C ALA A 32 -7.68 -18.83 -8.73
N LEU A 33 -7.64 -18.69 -10.06
CA LEU A 33 -7.00 -17.56 -10.73
C LEU A 33 -7.64 -16.23 -10.34
N ARG A 34 -8.97 -16.15 -10.25
CA ARG A 34 -9.64 -14.91 -9.80
C ARG A 34 -9.24 -14.54 -8.39
N LYS A 35 -9.21 -15.50 -7.45
CA LYS A 35 -8.78 -15.24 -6.07
C LYS A 35 -7.33 -14.76 -6.02
N LEU A 36 -6.42 -15.41 -6.75
CA LEU A 36 -5.02 -14.98 -6.84
C LEU A 36 -4.87 -13.56 -7.41
N VAL A 37 -5.66 -13.21 -8.43
CA VAL A 37 -5.66 -11.86 -9.00
C VAL A 37 -6.19 -10.84 -7.99
N GLU A 38 -7.30 -11.12 -7.31
CA GLU A 38 -7.85 -10.21 -6.31
C GLU A 38 -6.91 -10.04 -5.11
N ASP A 39 -6.29 -11.11 -4.63
CA ASP A 39 -5.30 -11.05 -3.55
C ASP A 39 -4.08 -10.22 -3.97
N ALA A 40 -3.53 -10.45 -5.17
CA ALA A 40 -2.42 -9.67 -5.70
C ALA A 40 -2.79 -8.19 -5.91
N ARG A 41 -4.00 -7.91 -6.39
CA ARG A 41 -4.52 -6.54 -6.56
C ARG A 41 -4.68 -5.83 -5.22
N ARG A 42 -5.22 -6.50 -4.20
CA ARG A 42 -5.37 -5.93 -2.86
C ARG A 42 -3.99 -5.59 -2.27
N VAL A 43 -3.07 -6.55 -2.29
CA VAL A 43 -1.71 -6.34 -1.77
C VAL A 43 -0.99 -5.19 -2.49
N ASN A 44 -1.11 -5.10 -3.81
CA ASN A 44 -0.49 -3.99 -4.55
C ASN A 44 -1.19 -2.65 -4.29
N THR A 45 -2.52 -2.61 -4.20
CA THR A 45 -3.26 -1.38 -3.90
C THR A 45 -2.89 -0.85 -2.52
N ASP A 46 -2.78 -1.73 -1.52
CA ASP A 46 -2.41 -1.34 -0.16
C ASP A 46 -0.96 -0.82 -0.14
N ARG A 47 -0.02 -1.49 -0.80
CA ARG A 47 1.37 -1.05 -0.92
C ARG A 47 1.52 0.27 -1.67
N ASP A 48 0.79 0.46 -2.76
CA ASP A 48 0.79 1.70 -3.55
C ASP A 48 0.17 2.84 -2.73
N THR A 49 -0.86 2.57 -1.95
CA THR A 49 -1.48 3.55 -1.05
C THR A 49 -0.52 3.99 0.04
N VAL A 50 0.18 3.05 0.69
CA VAL A 50 1.22 3.34 1.69
C VAL A 50 2.33 4.19 1.09
N ARG A 51 2.82 3.79 -0.10
CA ARG A 51 3.87 4.50 -0.81
C ARG A 51 3.43 5.93 -1.15
N ALA A 52 2.24 6.11 -1.70
CA ALA A 52 1.70 7.41 -2.05
C ALA A 52 1.54 8.31 -0.81
N ALA A 53 1.07 7.75 0.32
CA ALA A 53 0.95 8.49 1.58
C ALA A 53 2.31 8.95 2.12
N ARG A 54 3.33 8.07 2.09
CA ARG A 54 4.71 8.44 2.48
C ARG A 54 5.29 9.52 1.58
N GLU A 55 5.15 9.38 0.26
CA GLU A 55 5.64 10.38 -0.70
C GLU A 55 4.91 11.73 -0.57
N ALA A 56 3.60 11.73 -0.34
CA ALA A 56 2.83 12.95 -0.09
C ALA A 56 3.27 13.64 1.21
N THR A 57 3.40 12.87 2.29
CA THR A 57 3.86 13.37 3.60
C THR A 57 5.26 13.97 3.49
N TYR A 58 6.20 13.25 2.88
CA TYR A 58 7.58 13.71 2.69
C TYR A 58 7.63 14.98 1.84
N ARG A 59 6.93 15.04 0.70
CA ARG A 59 6.91 16.25 -0.15
C ARG A 59 6.42 17.48 0.58
N PHE A 60 5.32 17.35 1.34
CA PHE A 60 4.80 18.45 2.14
C PHE A 60 5.81 18.87 3.21
N MET A 61 6.36 17.91 3.94
CA MET A 61 7.34 18.14 4.99
C MET A 61 8.62 18.81 4.46
N SER A 62 9.14 18.38 3.32
CA SER A 62 10.32 18.99 2.69
C SER A 62 10.06 20.44 2.27
N ALA A 63 8.85 20.75 1.80
CA ALA A 63 8.48 22.08 1.35
C ALA A 63 8.29 23.08 2.53
N ILE A 64 7.68 22.63 3.63
CA ILE A 64 7.27 23.50 4.74
C ILE A 64 8.26 23.46 5.91
N ALA A 65 8.80 22.28 6.20
CA ALA A 65 9.55 21.99 7.42
C ALA A 65 11.00 21.56 7.17
N GLY A 66 11.49 21.61 5.92
CA GLY A 66 12.85 21.17 5.57
C GLY A 66 13.99 21.90 6.30
N HIS A 67 13.71 23.09 6.85
CA HIS A 67 14.65 23.89 7.66
C HIS A 67 14.39 23.78 9.17
N LEU A 68 13.34 23.06 9.59
CA LEU A 68 12.99 22.92 10.99
C LEU A 68 13.84 21.83 11.66
N PRO A 69 14.17 21.99 12.95
CA PRO A 69 14.86 20.95 13.71
C PRO A 69 14.08 19.63 13.70
N GLY A 70 14.79 18.51 13.59
CA GLY A 70 14.20 17.18 13.61
C GLY A 70 13.62 16.69 12.28
N PHE A 71 13.76 17.46 11.18
CA PHE A 71 13.26 17.08 9.85
C PHE A 71 13.83 15.74 9.36
N GLU A 72 15.14 15.53 9.48
CA GLU A 72 15.78 14.31 8.99
C GLU A 72 15.35 13.09 9.80
N GLU A 73 15.24 13.24 11.12
CA GLU A 73 14.75 12.21 12.01
C GLU A 73 13.28 11.89 11.73
N ALA A 74 12.45 12.90 11.47
CA ALA A 74 11.05 12.71 11.12
C ALA A 74 10.92 11.98 9.77
N ALA A 75 11.71 12.35 8.76
CA ALA A 75 11.77 11.63 7.49
C ALA A 75 12.19 10.16 7.70
N ARG A 76 13.21 9.93 8.54
CA ARG A 76 13.67 8.58 8.88
C ARG A 76 12.57 7.77 9.56
N ALA A 77 11.86 8.33 10.53
CA ALA A 77 10.75 7.69 11.22
C ALA A 77 9.58 7.36 10.26
N LEU A 78 9.25 8.26 9.33
CA LEU A 78 8.21 8.05 8.31
C LEU A 78 8.51 6.83 7.43
N PHE A 79 9.75 6.71 6.93
CA PHE A 79 10.14 5.59 6.07
C PHE A 79 10.42 4.29 6.85
N ALA A 80 10.81 4.39 8.12
CA ALA A 80 10.99 3.25 9.02
C ALA A 80 9.66 2.71 9.60
N ASN A 81 8.53 3.33 9.28
CA ASN A 81 7.20 2.98 9.81
C ASN A 81 7.09 3.16 11.35
N GLU A 82 7.78 4.14 11.92
CA GLU A 82 7.81 4.44 13.35
C GLU A 82 6.85 5.60 13.69
N LYS A 83 5.55 5.32 13.69
CA LYS A 83 4.48 6.34 13.83
C LYS A 83 4.63 7.20 15.08
N GLU A 84 4.78 6.58 16.25
CA GLU A 84 4.82 7.29 17.53
C GLU A 84 6.05 8.19 17.61
N ARG A 85 7.18 7.73 17.06
CA ARG A 85 8.41 8.52 16.97
C ARG A 85 8.24 9.69 16.00
N PHE A 86 7.61 9.45 14.85
CA PHE A 86 7.29 10.52 13.89
C PHE A 86 6.44 11.60 14.54
N ASP A 87 5.34 11.23 15.21
CA ASP A 87 4.45 12.17 15.89
C ASP A 87 5.17 13.01 16.95
N ALA A 88 6.08 12.40 17.72
CA ALA A 88 6.90 13.10 18.71
C ALA A 88 7.90 14.08 18.09
N LEU A 89 8.48 13.74 16.94
CA LEU A 89 9.48 14.57 16.25
C LEU A 89 8.86 15.80 15.58
N VAL A 90 7.62 15.68 15.08
CA VAL A 90 6.92 16.79 14.43
C VAL A 90 6.13 17.65 15.42
N ALA A 91 5.84 17.16 16.63
CA ALA A 91 5.08 17.91 17.64
C ALA A 91 5.60 19.32 17.98
N PRO A 92 6.91 19.62 17.95
CA PRO A 92 7.44 20.97 18.21
C PRO A 92 7.29 21.94 17.03
N TRP A 93 6.84 21.48 15.85
CA TRP A 93 6.65 22.32 14.68
C TRP A 93 5.40 23.21 14.80
N PRO A 94 5.25 24.26 13.97
CA PRO A 94 4.07 25.13 14.01
C PRO A 94 2.76 24.34 14.01
N ASP A 95 1.81 24.75 14.85
CA ASP A 95 0.65 23.93 15.28
C ASP A 95 -0.18 23.30 14.15
N ASP A 96 -0.22 23.92 12.97
CA ASP A 96 -0.96 23.44 11.80
C ASP A 96 -0.23 22.34 11.00
N VAL A 97 1.09 22.28 11.12
CA VAL A 97 1.95 21.34 10.39
C VAL A 97 1.76 19.90 10.86
N PRO A 98 1.80 19.56 12.17
CA PRO A 98 1.58 18.19 12.66
C PRO A 98 0.21 17.65 12.27
N ASP A 99 -0.84 18.47 12.35
CA ASP A 99 -2.20 18.06 12.02
C ASP A 99 -2.36 17.73 10.53
N HIS A 100 -1.71 18.49 9.66
CA HIS A 100 -1.68 18.18 8.24
C HIS A 100 -0.87 16.91 7.95
N LEU A 101 0.29 16.75 8.59
CA LEU A 101 1.14 15.57 8.45
C LEU A 101 0.45 14.29 8.90
N ARG A 102 -0.34 14.32 9.98
CA ARG A 102 -1.14 13.17 10.43
C ARG A 102 -2.19 12.77 9.41
N LYS A 103 -2.81 13.74 8.73
CA LYS A 103 -3.78 13.47 7.65
C LYS A 103 -3.11 12.83 6.44
N LEU A 104 -1.96 13.36 6.01
CA LEU A 104 -1.22 12.84 4.85
C LEU A 104 -0.61 11.45 5.12
N SER A 105 -0.12 11.23 6.34
CA SER A 105 0.55 9.98 6.72
C SER A 105 -0.42 8.89 7.19
N ALA A 106 -1.73 9.15 7.30
CA ALA A 106 -2.69 8.20 7.87
C ALA A 106 -2.59 6.79 7.27
N SER A 107 -2.47 6.69 5.95
CA SER A 107 -2.33 5.42 5.23
C SER A 107 -0.88 4.92 5.11
N ALA A 108 0.11 5.67 5.61
CA ALA A 108 1.53 5.31 5.55
C ALA A 108 1.93 4.26 6.61
N TRP A 109 1.08 4.06 7.63
CA TRP A 109 1.40 3.31 8.85
C TRP A 109 0.95 1.84 8.84
N SER A 110 0.31 1.35 7.77
CA SER A 110 -0.10 -0.06 7.72
C SER A 110 1.12 -0.97 7.65
N ALA A 111 1.10 -2.04 8.46
CA ALA A 111 2.12 -3.08 8.42
C ALA A 111 2.19 -3.69 7.01
N ALA A 112 3.41 -3.77 6.47
CA ALA A 112 3.70 -4.50 5.23
C ALA A 112 3.59 -6.02 5.45
#